data_AF-A0A7R9FD92-F1
#
_entry.id   AF-A0A7R9FD92-F1
#
_cell.length_a   1.000
_cell.length_b   1.000
_cell.length_c   1.000
_cell.angle_alpha   90.00
_cell.angle_beta   90.00
_cell.angle_gamma   90.00
#
_symmetry.space_group_name_H-M   'P 1'
#
loop_
_entity.id
_entity.type
_entity.pdbx_description
1 polymer ?
#
loop_
_entity_poly.entity_id
_entity_poly.type
_entity_poly.pdbx_seq_one_letter_code
_entity_poly.pdbx_strand_id
1 'polypeptide(L)'
;MPSNSNLCMGADYRIALLCNAYSTNQDYFSRPMAALVETILGTQKGPQQPPLPPLTNNAALANGPTTPLSMSILDSLTVHSKMSLIHSIVTHVIKLAQSKSNMALAPALVETYSRLLVYTEIESLGIKGFISQLLPTVFKSHAWGILYTLLEMFSYRMHHIQPHYRVQLLSHLHSLAAVPQTNQTQLHL
;
A
#
# COMPACT_ATOMS: atom_id res chain seq x y z
N MET A 1 -4.09 -8.40 35.66
CA MET A 1 -3.36 -7.81 34.51
C MET A 1 -3.08 -8.94 33.52
N PRO A 2 -3.87 -9.13 32.45
CA PRO A 2 -3.56 -10.21 31.51
C PRO A 2 -2.35 -9.83 30.66
N SER A 3 -1.43 -10.78 30.57
CA SER A 3 -0.06 -10.69 30.10
C SER A 3 0.09 -10.39 28.60
N ASN A 4 1.16 -9.66 28.28
CA ASN A 4 1.70 -9.40 26.93
C ASN A 4 1.89 -10.70 26.13
N SER A 5 0.82 -11.16 25.47
CA SER A 5 0.90 -12.20 24.47
C SER A 5 1.32 -11.52 23.17
N ASN A 6 2.44 -11.94 22.60
CA ASN A 6 2.88 -11.51 21.26
C ASN A 6 1.68 -11.60 20.31
N LEU A 7 1.21 -10.46 19.82
CA LEU A 7 0.13 -10.36 18.82
C LEU A 7 0.70 -10.84 17.48
N CYS A 8 0.88 -12.15 17.33
CA CYS A 8 1.20 -12.73 16.03
C CYS A 8 -0.10 -12.90 15.22
N MET A 9 -0.05 -12.55 13.95
CA MET A 9 -1.15 -12.76 13.01
C MET A 9 -1.22 -14.25 12.61
N GLY A 10 -1.59 -15.12 13.55
CA GLY A 10 -1.85 -16.53 13.28
C GLY A 10 -3.34 -16.78 13.31
N ALA A 11 -4.00 -16.93 12.15
CA ALA A 11 -5.41 -17.35 11.94
C ALA A 11 -6.55 -16.72 12.78
N ASP A 12 -6.22 -15.87 13.75
CA ASP A 12 -7.11 -15.39 14.79
C ASP A 12 -7.56 -13.97 14.47
N TYR A 13 -8.87 -13.78 14.33
CA TYR A 13 -9.51 -12.46 14.13
C TYR A 13 -9.35 -11.50 15.33
N ARG A 14 -8.51 -11.84 16.31
CA ARG A 14 -8.26 -11.06 17.52
C ARG A 14 -7.73 -9.66 17.19
N ILE A 15 -6.82 -9.53 16.22
CA ILE A 15 -6.29 -8.22 15.81
C ILE A 15 -7.40 -7.38 15.16
N ALA A 16 -8.21 -7.98 14.28
CA ALA A 16 -9.35 -7.30 13.68
C ALA A 16 -10.37 -6.85 14.73
N LEU A 17 -10.69 -7.71 15.71
CA LEU A 17 -11.59 -7.37 16.81
C LEU A 17 -11.06 -6.20 17.65
N LEU A 18 -9.76 -6.20 17.97
CA LEU A 18 -9.14 -5.10 18.72
C LEU A 18 -9.11 -3.80 17.91
N CYS A 19 -8.77 -3.84 16.62
CA CYS A 19 -8.86 -2.68 15.74
C CYS A 19 -10.28 -2.09 15.74
N ASN A 20 -11.29 -2.95 15.63
CA ASN A 20 -12.69 -2.53 15.57
C ASN A 20 -13.19 -2.00 16.92
N ALA A 21 -12.86 -2.66 18.03
CA ALA A 21 -13.32 -2.29 19.36
C ALA A 21 -12.70 -0.97 19.85
N TYR A 22 -11.43 -0.73 19.52
CA TYR A 22 -10.69 0.45 19.95
C TYR A 22 -10.56 1.51 18.87
N SER A 23 -11.31 1.45 17.76
CA SER A 23 -11.09 2.32 16.60
C SER A 23 -11.16 3.83 16.90
N THR A 24 -11.90 4.23 17.94
CA THR A 24 -12.05 5.62 18.38
C THR A 24 -11.18 5.98 19.60
N ASN A 25 -10.44 5.02 20.14
CA ASN A 25 -9.60 5.21 21.32
C ASN A 25 -8.13 5.29 20.93
N GLN A 26 -7.60 6.52 20.84
CA GLN A 26 -6.25 6.79 20.32
C GLN A 26 -5.13 6.08 21.09
N ASP A 27 -5.28 5.91 22.41
CA ASP A 27 -4.26 5.31 23.26
C ASP A 27 -4.10 3.80 22.98
N TYR A 28 -5.21 3.11 22.74
CA TYR A 28 -5.22 1.66 22.54
C TYR A 28 -5.27 1.23 21.08
N PHE A 29 -5.68 2.12 20.16
CA PHE A 29 -5.81 1.82 18.73
C PHE A 29 -4.47 1.69 18.00
N SER A 30 -3.48 2.48 18.42
CA SER A 30 -2.17 2.53 17.77
C SER A 30 -1.48 1.16 17.74
N ARG A 31 -1.61 0.39 18.82
CA ARG A 31 -0.96 -0.91 18.99
C ARG A 31 -1.48 -2.02 18.05
N PRO A 32 -2.79 -2.34 18.00
CA PRO A 32 -3.30 -3.36 17.08
C PRO A 32 -3.15 -2.92 15.61
N MET A 33 -3.29 -1.62 15.32
CA MET A 33 -3.05 -1.10 13.97
C MET A 33 -1.59 -1.23 13.55
N ALA A 34 -0.64 -0.95 14.45
CA ALA A 34 0.78 -1.13 14.18
C ALA A 34 1.12 -2.59 13.87
N ALA A 35 0.61 -3.55 14.66
CA ALA A 35 0.81 -4.98 14.40
C ALA A 35 0.25 -5.42 13.02
N LEU A 36 -0.91 -4.89 12.64
CA LEU A 36 -1.51 -5.13 11.33
C LEU A 36 -0.62 -4.59 10.19
N VAL A 37 -0.11 -3.38 10.36
CA VAL A 37 0.74 -2.69 9.39
C VAL A 37 2.14 -3.33 9.30
N GLU A 38 2.72 -3.77 10.41
CA GLU A 38 4.00 -4.48 10.44
C GLU A 38 3.95 -5.79 9.65
N THR A 39 2.79 -6.46 9.64
CA THR A 39 2.60 -7.71 8.90
C THR A 39 2.71 -7.50 7.38
N ILE A 40 2.30 -6.34 6.88
CA ILE A 40 2.36 -6.00 5.44
C ILE A 40 3.63 -5.23 5.04
N LEU A 41 4.27 -4.55 5.99
CA LEU A 41 5.52 -3.82 5.76
C LEU A 41 6.76 -4.71 5.88
N GLY A 42 6.72 -5.69 6.78
CA GLY A 42 7.87 -6.51 7.12
C GLY A 42 8.79 -5.82 8.11
N THR A 43 9.07 -6.47 9.23
CA THR A 43 10.20 -6.11 10.09
C THR A 43 11.48 -6.65 9.44
N GLN A 44 12.52 -5.82 9.28
CA GLN A 44 13.85 -6.21 8.75
C GLN A 44 14.63 -7.15 9.70
N LYS A 45 14.04 -8.23 10.19
CA LYS A 45 14.73 -9.24 11.03
C LYS A 45 14.22 -10.65 10.71
N GLY A 46 14.69 -11.24 9.62
CA GLY A 46 14.47 -12.66 9.30
C GLY A 46 15.07 -13.04 7.94
N PRO A 47 15.59 -14.28 7.77
CA PRO A 47 16.54 -14.62 6.71
C PRO A 47 15.88 -14.62 5.34
N GLN A 48 16.64 -14.13 4.36
CA GLN A 48 16.39 -14.20 2.92
C GLN A 48 15.62 -15.48 2.54
N GLN A 49 14.36 -15.31 2.15
CA GLN A 49 13.70 -16.31 1.30
C GLN A 49 14.31 -16.25 -0.11
N PRO A 50 14.30 -17.37 -0.84
CA PRO A 50 15.10 -17.55 -2.05
C PRO A 50 14.75 -16.50 -3.11
N PRO A 51 15.76 -16.04 -3.87
CA PRO A 51 15.57 -15.01 -4.88
C PRO A 51 14.52 -15.49 -5.89
N LEU A 52 13.49 -14.67 -6.09
CA LEU A 52 12.69 -14.73 -7.31
C LEU A 52 13.65 -14.72 -8.51
N PRO A 53 13.32 -15.46 -9.60
CA PRO A 53 14.22 -15.64 -10.73
C PRO A 53 14.73 -14.28 -11.25
N PRO A 54 16.00 -14.21 -11.70
CA PRO A 54 16.63 -12.95 -12.03
C PRO A 54 16.04 -12.43 -13.34
N LEU A 55 15.01 -11.60 -13.23
CA LEU A 55 14.66 -10.69 -14.32
C LEU A 55 15.78 -9.65 -14.36
N THR A 56 16.64 -9.83 -15.35
CA THR A 56 17.71 -8.93 -15.77
C THR A 56 17.12 -7.55 -16.02
N ASN A 57 17.14 -6.67 -15.01
CA ASN A 57 17.18 -5.21 -15.10
C ASN A 57 16.81 -4.61 -13.75
N ASN A 58 17.81 -4.22 -12.95
CA ASN A 58 17.76 -3.20 -11.88
C ASN A 58 16.48 -3.14 -11.02
N ALA A 59 15.78 -4.24 -10.79
CA ALA A 59 14.61 -4.29 -9.92
C ALA A 59 15.12 -4.21 -8.49
N ALA A 60 14.95 -3.04 -7.89
CA ALA A 60 15.17 -2.78 -6.48
C ALA A 60 14.70 -3.98 -5.65
N LEU A 61 15.60 -4.52 -4.83
CA LEU A 61 15.35 -5.63 -3.91
C LEU A 61 14.12 -5.30 -3.06
N ALA A 62 12.95 -5.78 -3.46
CA ALA A 62 11.73 -5.70 -2.67
C ALA A 62 11.84 -6.69 -1.51
N ASN A 63 12.69 -6.35 -0.53
CA ASN A 63 12.85 -7.11 0.71
C ASN A 63 11.64 -6.83 1.61
N GLY A 64 10.60 -7.63 1.48
CA GLY A 64 9.39 -7.49 2.28
C GLY A 64 8.50 -8.72 2.23
N PRO A 65 7.50 -8.80 3.13
CA PRO A 65 6.54 -9.88 3.17
C PRO A 65 5.82 -10.01 1.83
N THR A 66 5.61 -11.26 1.42
CA THR A 66 4.92 -11.62 0.18
C THR A 66 3.47 -12.01 0.41
N THR A 67 3.08 -12.27 1.66
CA THR A 67 1.72 -12.66 2.03
C THR A 67 0.87 -11.42 2.35
N PRO A 68 -0.06 -11.00 1.46
CA PRO A 68 -0.98 -9.90 1.75
C PRO A 68 -2.02 -10.28 2.82
N LEU A 69 -2.70 -9.28 3.39
CA LEU A 69 -3.86 -9.54 4.24
C LEU A 69 -4.96 -10.24 3.44
N SER A 70 -5.57 -11.28 4.02
CA SER A 70 -6.68 -11.98 3.38
C SER A 70 -7.89 -11.06 3.24
N MET A 71 -8.69 -11.29 2.18
CA MET A 71 -9.99 -10.62 2.00
C MET A 71 -10.88 -10.77 3.23
N SER A 72 -10.91 -11.96 3.84
CA SER A 72 -11.70 -12.21 5.05
C SER A 72 -11.33 -11.32 6.24
N ILE A 73 -10.03 -11.00 6.41
CA ILE A 73 -9.58 -10.09 7.46
C ILE A 73 -10.01 -8.66 7.11
N LEU A 74 -9.80 -8.22 5.86
CA LEU A 74 -10.19 -6.88 5.43
C LEU A 74 -11.71 -6.67 5.53
N ASP A 75 -12.51 -7.67 5.17
CA ASP A 75 -13.98 -7.66 5.29
C ASP A 75 -14.44 -7.61 6.74
N SER A 76 -13.68 -8.24 7.65
CA SER A 76 -13.97 -8.21 9.09
C SER A 76 -13.67 -6.86 9.76
N LEU A 77 -12.93 -5.96 9.10
CA LEU A 77 -12.61 -4.64 9.64
C LEU A 77 -13.78 -3.67 9.42
N THR A 78 -14.04 -2.83 10.42
CA THR A 78 -14.99 -1.71 10.29
C THR A 78 -14.46 -0.67 9.31
N VAL A 79 -15.37 0.16 8.78
CA VAL A 79 -15.03 1.27 7.87
C VAL A 79 -13.91 2.13 8.45
N HIS A 80 -14.00 2.48 9.74
CA HIS A 80 -13.01 3.34 10.41
C HIS A 80 -11.63 2.67 10.53
N SER A 81 -11.59 1.36 10.83
CA SER A 81 -10.35 0.58 10.84
C SER A 81 -9.72 0.53 9.44
N LYS A 82 -10.52 0.32 8.39
CA LYS A 82 -10.05 0.33 6.99
C LYS A 82 -9.50 1.70 6.59
N MET A 83 -10.21 2.79 6.92
CA MET A 83 -9.74 4.16 6.67
C MET A 83 -8.39 4.42 7.32
N SER A 84 -8.23 4.00 8.58
CA SER A 84 -6.98 4.15 9.33
C SER A 84 -5.84 3.33 8.73
N LEU A 85 -6.13 2.10 8.27
CA LEU A 85 -5.16 1.25 7.59
C LEU A 85 -4.69 1.86 6.26
N ILE A 86 -5.63 2.33 5.42
CA ILE A 86 -5.31 3.06 4.18
C ILE A 86 -4.42 4.26 4.49
N HIS A 87 -4.80 5.06 5.47
CA HIS A 87 -4.06 6.27 5.83
C HIS A 87 -2.62 5.93 6.28
N SER A 88 -2.46 4.87 7.08
CA SER A 88 -1.13 4.39 7.51
C SER A 88 -0.27 3.95 6.32
N ILE A 89 -0.83 3.16 5.40
CA ILE A 89 -0.13 2.72 4.18
C ILE A 89 0.28 3.91 3.32
N VAL A 90 -0.65 4.82 3.01
CA VAL A 90 -0.39 6.01 2.18
C VAL A 90 0.69 6.89 2.81
N THR A 91 0.62 7.11 4.13
CA THR A 91 1.62 7.90 4.87
C THR A 91 3.00 7.25 4.76
N HIS A 92 3.10 5.93 4.87
CA HIS A 92 4.36 5.20 4.72
C HIS A 92 4.91 5.30 3.30
N VAL A 93 4.08 5.12 2.27
CA VAL A 93 4.48 5.24 0.86
C VAL A 93 4.99 6.65 0.54
N ILE A 94 4.31 7.69 1.02
CA ILE A 94 4.75 9.09 0.83
C ILE A 94 6.10 9.32 1.51
N LYS A 95 6.28 8.84 2.75
CA LYS A 95 7.57 8.96 3.47
C LYS A 95 8.70 8.27 2.70
N LEU A 96 8.46 7.07 2.17
CA LEU A 96 9.44 6.38 1.33
C LEU A 96 9.77 7.18 0.05
N ALA A 97 8.75 7.70 -0.65
CA ALA A 97 8.94 8.50 -1.85
C ALA A 97 9.77 9.77 -1.56
N GLN A 98 9.51 10.45 -0.45
CA GLN A 98 10.25 11.65 -0.04
C GLN A 98 11.68 11.34 0.41
N SER A 99 11.91 10.18 1.03
CA SER A 99 13.23 9.76 1.48
C SER A 99 14.21 9.47 0.32
N LYS A 100 13.75 9.48 -0.94
CA LYS A 100 14.50 9.09 -2.14
C LYS A 100 15.21 7.75 -1.99
N SER A 101 14.71 6.89 -1.11
CA SER A 101 15.21 5.54 -0.95
C SER A 101 14.89 4.75 -2.22
N ASN A 102 15.90 4.07 -2.78
CA ASN A 102 15.72 3.14 -3.89
C ASN A 102 15.07 1.81 -3.44
N MET A 103 14.49 1.75 -2.23
CA MET A 103 13.82 0.56 -1.73
C MET A 103 12.43 0.44 -2.34
N ALA A 104 12.18 -0.68 -3.02
CA ALA A 104 10.86 -1.00 -3.56
C ALA A 104 9.84 -1.26 -2.46
N LEU A 105 8.56 -1.06 -2.76
CA LEU A 105 7.46 -1.40 -1.86
C LEU A 105 7.36 -2.92 -1.68
N ALA A 106 7.04 -3.36 -0.46
CA ALA A 106 6.80 -4.78 -0.18
C ALA A 106 5.59 -5.29 -1.02
N PRO A 107 5.68 -6.48 -1.64
CA PRO A 107 4.59 -7.02 -2.44
C PRO A 107 3.28 -7.19 -1.67
N ALA A 108 3.34 -7.61 -0.39
CA ALA A 108 2.17 -7.71 0.48
C ALA A 108 1.48 -6.36 0.72
N LEU A 109 2.24 -5.26 0.82
CA LEU A 109 1.67 -3.92 0.98
C LEU A 109 0.90 -3.51 -0.27
N VAL A 110 1.50 -3.66 -1.45
CA VAL A 110 0.90 -3.26 -2.73
C VAL A 110 -0.40 -4.03 -2.95
N GLU A 111 -0.37 -5.34 -2.72
CA GLU A 111 -1.53 -6.22 -2.88
C GLU A 111 -2.60 -6.01 -1.80
N THR A 112 -2.21 -5.68 -0.55
CA THR A 112 -3.19 -5.30 0.49
C THR A 112 -3.84 -3.95 0.18
N TYR A 113 -3.05 -2.99 -0.30
CA TYR A 113 -3.54 -1.67 -0.67
C TYR A 113 -4.49 -1.74 -1.87
N SER A 114 -4.17 -2.53 -2.90
CA SER A 114 -5.06 -2.72 -4.05
C SER A 114 -6.43 -3.29 -3.63
N ARG A 115 -6.46 -4.28 -2.73
CA ARG A 115 -7.70 -4.82 -2.15
C ARG A 115 -8.48 -3.75 -1.38
N LEU A 116 -7.79 -2.92 -0.61
CA LEU A 116 -8.41 -1.81 0.12
C LEU A 116 -9.03 -0.76 -0.80
N LEU A 117 -8.43 -0.50 -1.97
CA LEU A 117 -8.94 0.47 -2.94
C LEU A 117 -10.26 0.06 -3.62
N VAL A 118 -10.67 -1.21 -3.51
CA VAL A 118 -11.93 -1.71 -4.08
C VAL A 118 -13.14 -1.35 -3.21
N TYR A 119 -12.95 -1.11 -1.91
CA TYR A 119 -14.04 -0.79 -1.00
C TYR A 119 -14.58 0.63 -1.26
N THR A 120 -15.78 0.71 -1.81
CA THR A 120 -16.46 1.98 -2.13
C THR A 120 -16.83 2.79 -0.87
N GLU A 121 -17.04 2.10 0.26
CA GLU A 121 -17.26 2.72 1.58
C GLU A 121 -16.12 3.64 2.04
N ILE A 122 -14.91 3.48 1.51
CA ILE A 122 -13.74 4.31 1.82
C ILE A 122 -13.22 5.07 0.59
N GLU A 123 -14.05 5.26 -0.43
CA GLU A 123 -13.69 5.86 -1.74
C GLU A 123 -12.87 7.16 -1.62
N SER A 124 -13.25 8.04 -0.69
CA SER A 124 -12.61 9.35 -0.49
C SER A 124 -11.12 9.24 -0.13
N LEU A 125 -10.77 8.36 0.81
CA LEU A 125 -9.38 8.09 1.22
C LEU A 125 -8.71 7.01 0.36
N GLY A 126 -9.51 6.17 -0.30
CA GLY A 126 -9.08 5.12 -1.21
C GLY A 126 -8.78 5.68 -2.61
N ILE A 127 -9.60 5.33 -3.60
CA ILE A 127 -9.28 5.61 -5.01
C ILE A 127 -9.21 7.11 -5.33
N LYS A 128 -10.06 7.94 -4.72
CA LYS A 128 -10.03 9.38 -4.94
C LYS A 128 -8.74 10.00 -4.40
N GLY A 129 -8.35 9.61 -3.18
CA GLY A 129 -7.08 10.00 -2.55
C GLY A 129 -5.86 9.48 -3.32
N PHE A 130 -5.93 8.26 -3.84
CA PHE A 130 -4.88 7.67 -4.68
C PHE A 130 -4.59 8.56 -5.90
N ILE A 131 -5.61 8.90 -6.68
CA ILE A 131 -5.45 9.66 -7.93
C ILE A 131 -5.13 11.13 -7.67
N SER A 132 -5.78 11.73 -6.68
CA SER A 132 -5.71 13.19 -6.46
C SER A 132 -4.58 13.62 -5.54
N GLN A 133 -4.07 12.74 -4.67
CA GLN A 133 -3.09 13.09 -3.65
C GLN A 133 -1.83 12.22 -3.73
N LEU A 134 -1.97 10.89 -3.72
CA LEU A 134 -0.80 10.00 -3.68
C LEU A 134 0.02 10.10 -4.97
N LEU A 135 -0.63 9.90 -6.13
CA LEU A 135 0.05 9.90 -7.43
C LEU A 135 0.81 11.23 -7.68
N PRO A 136 0.19 12.42 -7.50
CA PRO A 136 0.88 13.69 -7.72
C PRO A 136 2.01 13.92 -6.71
N THR A 137 1.85 13.48 -5.46
CA THR A 137 2.89 13.62 -4.43
C THR A 137 4.13 12.77 -4.74
N VAL A 138 3.92 11.51 -5.16
CA VAL A 138 5.02 10.61 -5.56
C VAL A 138 5.73 11.15 -6.79
N PHE A 139 4.96 11.65 -7.77
CA PHE A 139 5.53 12.29 -8.97
C PHE A 139 6.39 13.51 -8.63
N LYS A 140 5.90 14.43 -7.79
CA LYS A 140 6.65 15.60 -7.31
C LYS A 140 7.94 15.22 -6.56
N SER A 141 7.96 14.06 -5.93
CA SER A 141 9.13 13.55 -5.20
C SER A 141 10.15 12.86 -6.11
N HIS A 142 9.87 12.73 -7.42
CA HIS A 142 10.68 12.01 -8.40
C HIS A 142 10.98 10.55 -8.02
N ALA A 143 10.07 9.90 -7.28
CA ALA A 143 10.20 8.51 -6.87
C ALA A 143 9.66 7.57 -7.96
N TRP A 144 10.41 7.45 -9.06
CA TRP A 144 10.00 6.72 -10.27
C TRP A 144 9.67 5.24 -10.03
N GLY A 145 10.46 4.55 -9.21
CA GLY A 145 10.23 3.13 -8.89
C GLY A 145 8.90 2.91 -8.16
N ILE A 146 8.57 3.77 -7.19
CA ILE A 146 7.28 3.73 -6.49
C ILE A 146 6.15 4.09 -7.45
N LEU A 147 6.32 5.12 -8.27
CA LEU A 147 5.32 5.52 -9.26
C LEU A 147 5.00 4.37 -10.22
N TYR A 148 6.03 3.69 -10.74
CA TYR A 148 5.88 2.51 -11.59
C TYR A 148 5.06 1.42 -10.91
N THR A 149 5.39 1.05 -9.67
CA THR A 149 4.63 0.04 -8.91
C THR A 149 3.17 0.45 -8.68
N LEU A 150 2.89 1.74 -8.43
CA LEU A 150 1.51 2.22 -8.25
C LEU A 150 0.71 2.18 -9.56
N LEU A 151 1.34 2.50 -10.69
CA LEU A 151 0.71 2.42 -12.01
C LEU A 151 0.48 0.97 -12.44
N GLU A 152 1.46 0.09 -12.21
CA GLU A 152 1.33 -1.35 -12.45
C GLU A 152 0.19 -1.94 -11.59
N MET A 153 0.14 -1.60 -10.30
CA MET A 153 -0.95 -2.00 -9.40
C MET A 153 -2.32 -1.56 -9.96
N PHE A 154 -2.43 -0.32 -10.45
CA PHE A 154 -3.67 0.17 -11.04
C PHE A 154 -4.05 -0.64 -12.29
N SER A 155 -3.12 -0.89 -13.20
CA SER A 155 -3.36 -1.61 -14.45
C SER A 155 -3.77 -3.07 -14.24
N TYR A 156 -3.13 -3.78 -13.32
CA TYR A 156 -3.31 -5.23 -13.15
C TYR A 156 -4.24 -5.66 -12.01
N ARG A 157 -4.63 -4.77 -11.09
CA ARG A 157 -5.46 -5.14 -9.93
C ARG A 157 -6.77 -4.38 -9.83
N MET A 158 -6.92 -3.25 -10.52
CA MET A 158 -8.11 -2.41 -10.37
C MET A 158 -9.15 -2.62 -11.47
N HIS A 159 -9.95 -3.68 -11.34
CA HIS A 159 -10.98 -4.02 -12.33
C HIS A 159 -12.27 -3.19 -12.20
N HIS A 160 -12.67 -2.81 -10.97
CA HIS A 160 -13.94 -2.12 -10.69
C HIS A 160 -13.79 -0.63 -10.34
N ILE A 161 -13.07 0.13 -11.16
CA ILE A 161 -12.97 1.60 -11.02
C ILE A 161 -14.08 2.28 -11.83
N GLN A 162 -14.62 3.40 -11.33
CA GLN A 162 -15.58 4.21 -12.08
C GLN A 162 -14.92 4.90 -13.28
N PRO A 163 -15.60 5.05 -14.45
CA PRO A 163 -14.99 5.59 -15.67
C PRO A 163 -14.32 6.96 -15.49
N HIS A 164 -14.90 7.85 -14.67
CA HIS A 164 -14.37 9.20 -14.46
C HIS A 164 -12.96 9.20 -13.83
N TYR A 165 -12.68 8.27 -12.90
CA TYR A 165 -11.35 8.11 -12.31
C TYR A 165 -10.32 7.60 -13.33
N ARG A 166 -10.73 6.73 -14.26
CA ARG A 166 -9.85 6.29 -15.35
C ARG A 166 -9.46 7.45 -16.27
N VAL A 167 -10.44 8.30 -16.62
CA VAL A 167 -10.18 9.51 -17.42
C VAL A 167 -9.24 10.47 -16.70
N GLN A 168 -9.44 10.68 -15.40
CA GLN A 168 -8.56 11.53 -14.60
C GLN A 168 -7.13 10.99 -14.55
N LEU A 169 -6.95 9.68 -14.34
CA LEU A 169 -5.63 9.06 -14.39
C LEU A 169 -5.00 9.17 -15.78
N LEU A 170 -5.77 8.97 -16.84
CA LEU A 170 -5.28 9.12 -18.22
C LEU A 170 -4.80 10.55 -18.48
N SER A 171 -5.54 11.55 -18.00
CA SER A 171 -5.14 12.96 -18.10
C SER A 171 -3.83 13.22 -17.34
N HIS A 172 -3.68 12.66 -16.13
CA HIS A 172 -2.42 12.70 -15.41
C HIS A 172 -1.31 12.04 -16.22
N LEU A 173 -1.46 10.79 -16.66
CA LEU A 173 -0.46 10.07 -17.45
C LEU A 173 -0.03 10.83 -18.72
N HIS A 174 -0.98 11.44 -19.44
CA HIS A 174 -0.66 12.25 -20.61
C HIS A 174 0.19 13.48 -20.25
N SER A 175 -0.16 14.17 -19.15
CA SER A 175 0.65 15.27 -18.62
C SER A 175 2.01 14.81 -18.13
N LEU A 176 2.13 13.59 -17.59
CA LEU A 176 3.39 13.01 -17.12
C LEU A 176 4.30 12.65 -18.30
N ALA A 177 3.77 12.00 -19.33
CA ALA A 177 4.50 11.58 -20.52
C ALA A 177 5.03 12.77 -21.35
N ALA A 178 4.36 13.92 -21.27
CA ALA A 178 4.79 15.16 -21.92
C ALA A 178 6.05 15.78 -21.27
N VAL A 179 6.47 15.33 -20.08
CA VAL A 179 7.67 15.85 -19.40
C VAL A 179 8.92 15.10 -19.90
N PRO A 180 9.94 15.77 -20.44
CA PRO A 180 11.12 15.11 -21.03
C PRO A 180 12.02 14.39 -20.00
N GLN A 181 11.82 14.59 -18.70
CA GLN A 181 12.60 13.95 -17.63
C GLN A 181 12.13 12.51 -17.27
N THR A 182 10.97 12.06 -17.76
CA THR A 182 10.46 10.69 -17.57
C THR A 182 11.03 9.67 -18.56
N ASN A 183 12.14 10.00 -19.21
CA ASN A 183 12.79 9.20 -20.26
C ASN A 183 13.60 8.00 -19.70
N GLN A 184 13.03 7.30 -18.72
CA GLN A 184 13.47 5.97 -18.31
C GLN A 184 12.59 4.97 -19.07
N THR A 185 13.19 4.09 -19.86
CA THR A 185 12.52 3.16 -20.78
C THR A 185 11.44 2.31 -20.11
N GLN A 186 11.56 2.03 -18.81
CA GLN A 186 10.57 1.28 -18.02
C GLN A 186 9.30 2.07 -17.66
N LEU A 187 9.33 3.40 -17.65
CA LEU A 187 8.19 4.23 -17.25
C LEU A 187 7.35 4.69 -18.44
N HIS A 188 7.90 4.57 -19.66
CA HIS A 188 7.20 4.87 -20.92
C HIS A 188 6.41 3.66 -21.47
N LEU A 189 6.75 2.44 -21.03
CA LEU A 189 6.05 1.19 -21.33
C LEU A 189 4.86 1.00 -20.37
#